data_AF-A0AAJ0J1E7-F1
#
_entry.id   AF-A0AAJ0J1E7-F1
#
_cell.length_a   1.000
_cell.length_b   1.000
_cell.length_c   1.000
_cell.angle_alpha   90.00
_cell.angle_beta   90.00
_cell.angle_gamma   90.00
#
_symmetry.space_group_name_H-M   'P 1'
#
loop_
_entity.id
_entity.type
_entity.pdbx_description
1 polymer ?
#
loop_
_entity_poly.entity_id
_entity_poly.type
_entity_poly.pdbx_seq_one_letter_code
_entity_poly.pdbx_strand_id
1 'polypeptide(L)'
;MRRFLSFALCCTLLIGGQALAVPFWGARQSSPADTLPTQLKPGEWIWGGVSKGWGPMAVIVSLTEQRAYAYRNGILIGVSTISSGKPGHETPTGVFTILQKDKDHRSNIYNAAPMPYQQRLTWDGVALHAGGLPGYPESHGCVHLPSEFARLLFDNSNMGMVVVVAQAGISADDVVHPRALSPIDPTTGAERALLPLSTGQAFAWQPDLAPTGPISMLISSTDQQLVVYRNGVEIGRAQVALHAQPGAAPLGTQAFIVGQGFLPGDLPGLPGQRMPNWMRIGIPGSAAAAGQALDAATVARLQVPPAFLAGLLPLLTPGVVLVATDQRILPETTGAKLQVLDSDPPGTP
;
A
#
# COMPACT_ATOMS: atom_id res chain seq x y z
N MET A 1 36.14 25.01 76.19
CA MET A 1 36.18 23.58 75.82
C MET A 1 35.18 23.33 74.69
N ARG A 2 35.65 22.65 73.63
CA ARG A 2 35.00 22.41 72.33
C ARG A 2 33.61 21.77 72.44
N ARG A 3 32.66 22.17 71.59
CA ARG A 3 31.64 21.25 71.04
C ARG A 3 31.39 21.58 69.56
N PHE A 4 31.57 20.55 68.74
CA PHE A 4 31.55 20.54 67.29
C PHE A 4 30.13 20.72 66.73
N LEU A 5 30.01 21.50 65.66
CA LEU A 5 28.84 21.55 64.79
C LEU A 5 28.96 20.39 63.77
N SER A 6 28.07 19.40 63.84
CA SER A 6 27.96 18.36 62.81
C SER A 6 26.88 18.77 61.81
N PHE A 7 27.31 19.19 60.62
CA PHE A 7 26.44 19.34 59.45
C PHE A 7 26.16 17.95 58.88
N ALA A 8 24.92 17.47 58.99
CA ALA A 8 24.47 16.28 58.27
C ALA A 8 24.07 16.69 56.85
N LEU A 9 24.92 16.36 55.88
CA LEU A 9 24.65 16.52 54.45
C LEU A 9 23.70 15.39 54.02
N CYS A 10 22.41 15.70 53.90
CA CYS A 10 21.42 14.77 53.35
C CYS A 10 21.57 14.72 51.83
N CYS A 11 22.36 13.77 51.32
CA CYS A 11 22.41 13.44 49.90
C CYS A 11 21.08 12.82 49.46
N THR A 12 20.21 13.62 48.84
CA THR A 12 19.07 13.12 48.07
C THR A 12 19.59 12.39 46.83
N LEU A 13 19.58 11.05 46.86
CA LEU A 13 19.69 10.23 45.64
C LEU A 13 18.43 10.47 44.80
N LEU A 14 18.56 11.32 43.78
CA LEU A 14 17.63 11.36 42.66
C LEU A 14 17.79 10.05 41.88
N ILE A 15 16.96 9.05 42.19
CA ILE A 15 16.74 7.92 41.29
C ILE A 15 15.91 8.47 40.13
N GLY A 16 16.58 9.10 39.18
CA GLY A 16 16.00 9.42 37.88
C GLY A 16 15.71 8.09 37.19
N GLY A 17 14.42 7.69 37.17
CA GLY A 17 13.98 6.56 36.35
C GLY A 17 14.38 6.84 34.91
N GLN A 18 15.34 6.08 34.38
CA GLN A 18 15.67 6.13 32.97
C GLN A 18 14.46 5.60 32.22
N ALA A 19 13.68 6.50 31.61
CA ALA A 19 12.70 6.11 30.61
C ALA A 19 13.50 5.43 29.49
N LEU A 20 13.48 4.10 29.43
CA LEU A 20 14.10 3.35 28.35
C LEU A 20 13.49 3.86 27.04
N ALA A 21 14.34 4.39 26.16
CA ALA A 21 13.91 4.86 24.85
C ALA A 21 13.18 3.73 24.12
N VAL A 22 12.03 4.05 23.52
CA VAL A 22 11.29 3.09 22.70
C VAL A 22 12.20 2.64 21.56
N PRO A 23 12.44 1.32 21.38
CA PRO A 23 13.34 0.86 20.34
C PRO A 23 12.82 1.23 18.94
N PHE A 24 13.75 1.32 17.99
CA PHE A 24 13.44 1.51 16.58
C PHE A 24 13.73 0.21 15.84
N TRP A 25 12.78 -0.26 15.04
CA TRP A 25 12.88 -1.51 14.30
C TRP A 25 12.76 -1.30 12.79
N GLY A 26 13.55 -2.07 12.04
CA GLY A 26 13.55 -2.06 10.57
C GLY A 26 14.29 -0.89 9.93
N ALA A 27 14.09 -0.72 8.63
CA ALA A 27 14.71 0.31 7.82
C ALA A 27 14.13 1.70 8.13
N ARG A 28 14.98 2.74 8.09
CA ARG A 28 14.56 4.15 8.28
C ARG A 28 13.98 4.80 7.03
N GLN A 29 14.21 4.19 5.87
CA GLN A 29 13.81 4.72 4.57
C GLN A 29 13.13 3.63 3.76
N SER A 30 12.24 4.06 2.88
CA SER A 30 11.57 3.17 1.93
C SER A 30 12.57 2.59 0.95
N SER A 31 12.43 1.31 0.64
CA SER A 31 12.98 0.70 -0.57
C SER A 31 12.36 1.34 -1.82
N PRO A 32 13.03 1.27 -2.99
CA PRO A 32 12.46 1.71 -4.26
C PRO A 32 11.08 1.10 -4.54
N ALA A 33 10.21 1.85 -5.22
CA ALA A 33 8.85 1.41 -5.54
C ALA A 33 8.80 0.16 -6.45
N ASP A 34 9.85 -0.04 -7.25
CA ASP A 34 10.00 -1.19 -8.15
C ASP A 34 10.60 -2.43 -7.47
N THR A 35 11.00 -2.33 -6.19
CA THR A 35 11.46 -3.50 -5.45
C THR A 35 10.33 -4.51 -5.33
N LEU A 36 10.58 -5.75 -5.75
CA LEU A 36 9.56 -6.78 -5.64
C LEU A 36 9.32 -7.10 -4.16
N PRO A 37 8.06 -7.34 -3.73
CA PRO A 37 7.77 -7.72 -2.35
C PRO A 37 8.67 -8.84 -1.84
N THR A 38 8.88 -9.88 -2.65
CA THR A 38 9.72 -11.05 -2.32
C THR A 38 11.19 -10.74 -2.07
N GLN A 39 11.69 -9.60 -2.57
CA GLN A 39 13.08 -9.16 -2.40
C GLN A 39 13.30 -8.34 -1.13
N LEU A 40 12.23 -7.91 -0.46
CA LEU A 40 12.35 -7.16 0.80
C LEU A 40 12.89 -8.07 1.91
N LYS A 41 13.99 -7.64 2.51
CA LYS A 41 14.60 -8.30 3.67
C LYS A 41 13.83 -7.97 4.95
N PRO A 42 13.98 -8.74 6.04
CA PRO A 42 13.34 -8.44 7.32
C PRO A 42 13.61 -7.00 7.76
N GLY A 43 12.53 -6.26 8.03
CA GLY A 43 12.59 -4.84 8.40
C GLY A 43 12.52 -3.86 7.23
N GLU A 44 12.60 -4.30 5.98
CA GLU A 44 12.43 -3.44 4.80
C GLU A 44 10.97 -3.29 4.41
N TRP A 45 10.67 -2.18 3.75
CA TRP A 45 9.34 -1.74 3.37
C TRP A 45 9.37 -0.74 2.21
N ILE A 46 8.25 -0.60 1.53
CA ILE A 46 8.01 0.31 0.41
C ILE A 46 6.82 1.21 0.76
N TRP A 47 6.90 2.51 0.44
CA TRP A 47 5.78 3.43 0.58
C TRP A 47 5.72 4.47 -0.53
N GLY A 48 4.66 4.43 -1.34
CA GLY A 48 4.43 5.31 -2.48
C GLY A 48 3.92 6.72 -2.14
N GLY A 49 3.73 7.05 -0.85
CA GLY A 49 3.45 8.42 -0.41
C GLY A 49 2.13 8.99 -0.95
N VAL A 50 1.00 8.57 -0.39
CA VAL A 50 -0.32 9.09 -0.76
C VAL A 50 -0.99 9.83 0.39
N SER A 51 -1.77 10.85 0.07
CA SER A 51 -2.55 11.62 1.06
C SER A 51 -3.78 10.84 1.53
N LYS A 52 -4.19 11.06 2.79
CA LYS A 52 -5.48 10.58 3.33
C LYS A 52 -6.68 10.91 2.45
N GLY A 53 -6.65 12.04 1.75
CA GLY A 53 -7.75 12.52 0.92
C GLY A 53 -7.97 11.70 -0.36
N TRP A 54 -7.10 10.74 -0.68
CA TRP A 54 -7.15 10.01 -1.95
C TRP A 54 -8.09 8.80 -1.94
N GLY A 55 -8.82 8.57 -0.85
CA GLY A 55 -9.89 7.57 -0.77
C GLY A 55 -9.77 6.59 0.40
N PRO A 56 -10.66 5.59 0.44
CA PRO A 56 -10.65 4.58 1.48
C PRO A 56 -9.34 3.79 1.45
N MET A 57 -8.93 3.31 2.62
CA MET A 57 -7.72 2.51 2.81
C MET A 57 -8.11 1.15 3.35
N ALA A 58 -7.38 0.13 2.93
CA ALA A 58 -7.42 -1.18 3.55
C ALA A 58 -6.02 -1.77 3.59
N VAL A 59 -5.79 -2.69 4.54
CA VAL A 59 -4.56 -3.45 4.65
C VAL A 59 -4.87 -4.92 4.52
N ILE A 60 -4.05 -5.64 3.77
CA ILE A 60 -4.01 -7.09 3.78
C ILE A 60 -2.73 -7.52 4.48
N VAL A 61 -2.82 -8.40 5.46
CA VAL A 61 -1.70 -9.05 6.11
C VAL A 61 -1.67 -10.49 5.65
N SER A 62 -0.68 -10.86 4.86
CA SER A 62 -0.43 -12.25 4.47
C SER A 62 0.49 -12.89 5.49
N LEU A 63 -0.05 -13.81 6.30
CA LEU A 63 0.72 -14.59 7.26
C LEU A 63 1.68 -15.55 6.54
N THR A 64 1.25 -16.11 5.40
CA THR A 64 2.06 -16.98 4.55
C THR A 64 3.30 -16.27 4.03
N GLU A 65 3.14 -15.05 3.51
CA GLU A 65 4.28 -14.30 2.96
C GLU A 65 5.06 -13.50 4.02
N GLN A 66 4.57 -13.45 5.27
CA GLN A 66 5.02 -12.49 6.30
C GLN A 66 5.10 -11.06 5.77
N ARG A 67 4.01 -10.62 5.12
CA ARG A 67 3.91 -9.27 4.52
C ARG A 67 2.61 -8.56 4.85
N ALA A 68 2.69 -7.23 4.90
CA ALA A 68 1.52 -6.35 4.90
C ALA A 68 1.48 -5.52 3.61
N TYR A 69 0.30 -5.45 3.00
CA TYR A 69 0.00 -4.74 1.77
C TYR A 69 -1.02 -3.65 2.05
N ALA A 70 -0.63 -2.39 1.87
CA ALA A 70 -1.47 -1.23 2.10
C ALA A 70 -2.04 -0.72 0.78
N TYR A 71 -3.37 -0.64 0.69
CA TYR A 71 -4.09 -0.14 -0.48
C TYR A 71 -4.77 1.17 -0.19
N ARG A 72 -4.74 2.11 -1.15
CA ARG A 72 -5.54 3.34 -1.13
C ARG A 72 -6.38 3.39 -2.39
N ASN A 73 -7.69 3.49 -2.22
CA ASN A 73 -8.64 3.61 -3.31
C ASN A 73 -8.45 2.51 -4.38
N GLY A 74 -8.21 1.27 -3.95
CA GLY A 74 -8.01 0.12 -4.84
C GLY A 74 -6.59 -0.06 -5.38
N ILE A 75 -5.65 0.85 -5.13
CA ILE A 75 -4.26 0.76 -5.64
C ILE A 75 -3.28 0.52 -4.50
N LEU A 76 -2.31 -0.37 -4.71
CA LEU A 76 -1.24 -0.64 -3.75
C LEU A 76 -0.35 0.60 -3.56
N ILE A 77 -0.17 1.02 -2.32
CA ILE A 77 0.62 2.20 -1.93
C ILE A 77 1.75 1.87 -0.97
N GLY A 78 1.80 0.66 -0.43
CA GLY A 78 2.87 0.26 0.47
C GLY A 78 2.91 -1.24 0.68
N VAL A 79 4.12 -1.73 0.90
CA VAL A 79 4.41 -3.13 1.21
C VAL A 79 5.40 -3.15 2.37
N SER A 80 5.20 -4.02 3.34
CA SER A 80 6.13 -4.16 4.46
C SER A 80 6.36 -5.63 4.76
N THR A 81 7.58 -5.98 5.15
CA THR A 81 7.79 -7.20 5.94
C THR A 81 7.09 -7.05 7.30
N ILE A 82 6.65 -8.17 7.85
CA ILE A 82 6.06 -8.24 9.19
C ILE A 82 6.72 -9.32 10.04
N SER A 83 6.39 -9.31 11.33
CA SER A 83 6.45 -10.52 12.16
C SER A 83 5.11 -10.75 12.84
N SER A 84 4.51 -11.90 12.58
CA SER A 84 3.23 -12.32 13.16
C SER A 84 3.40 -13.16 14.44
N GLY A 85 2.29 -13.70 14.94
CA GLY A 85 2.22 -14.58 16.09
C GLY A 85 2.98 -15.89 15.91
N LYS A 86 3.82 -16.23 16.89
CA LYS A 86 4.54 -17.52 16.94
C LYS A 86 3.60 -18.70 17.23
N PRO A 87 4.05 -19.96 17.07
CA PRO A 87 3.25 -21.13 17.46
C PRO A 87 2.75 -21.05 18.91
N GLY A 88 1.46 -21.33 19.11
CA GLY A 88 0.75 -21.18 20.38
C GLY A 88 0.26 -19.76 20.70
N HIS A 89 0.57 -18.79 19.84
CA HIS A 89 0.08 -17.41 19.89
C HIS A 89 -0.20 -16.88 18.49
N GLU A 90 -0.83 -17.69 17.66
CA GLU A 90 -1.07 -17.40 16.25
C GLU A 90 -1.86 -16.10 16.08
N THR A 91 -1.48 -15.31 15.07
CA THR A 91 -2.30 -14.17 14.65
C THR A 91 -3.59 -14.71 14.03
N PRO A 92 -4.79 -14.30 14.50
CA PRO A 92 -6.04 -14.79 13.95
C PRO A 92 -6.25 -14.31 12.52
N THR A 93 -6.71 -15.20 11.63
CA THR A 93 -7.14 -14.87 10.28
C THR A 93 -8.57 -14.30 10.27
N GLY A 94 -8.91 -13.55 9.22
CA GLY A 94 -10.25 -13.00 9.02
C GLY A 94 -10.26 -11.52 8.66
N VAL A 95 -11.45 -10.93 8.70
CA VAL A 95 -11.66 -9.50 8.42
C VAL A 95 -11.81 -8.76 9.75
N PHE A 96 -10.98 -7.74 9.93
CA PHE A 96 -10.96 -6.88 11.10
C PHE A 96 -11.16 -5.42 10.71
N THR A 97 -11.45 -4.60 11.71
CA THR A 97 -11.45 -3.14 11.59
C THR A 97 -10.62 -2.55 12.70
N ILE A 98 -9.97 -1.39 12.46
CA ILE A 98 -9.24 -0.70 13.52
C ILE A 98 -10.20 -0.19 14.61
N LEU A 99 -10.15 -0.84 15.78
CA LEU A 99 -10.99 -0.55 16.95
C LEU A 99 -10.42 0.57 17.82
N GLN A 100 -9.12 0.79 17.78
CA GLN A 100 -8.44 1.82 18.55
C GLN A 100 -7.11 2.18 17.89
N LYS A 101 -6.73 3.45 18.01
CA LYS A 101 -5.42 3.97 17.61
C LYS A 101 -4.76 4.65 18.80
N ASP A 102 -3.55 4.22 19.14
CA ASP A 102 -2.77 4.79 20.22
C ASP A 102 -1.28 4.83 19.82
N LYS A 103 -0.72 6.04 19.72
CA LYS A 103 0.64 6.25 19.24
C LYS A 103 1.69 5.74 20.24
N ASP A 104 1.42 5.88 21.53
CA ASP A 104 2.39 5.64 22.61
C ASP A 104 1.97 4.46 23.50
N HIS A 105 1.21 3.53 22.92
CA HIS A 105 0.62 2.42 23.64
C HIS A 105 1.65 1.56 24.37
N ARG A 106 1.28 1.07 25.56
CA ARG A 106 2.05 0.10 26.34
C ARG A 106 1.16 -1.06 26.73
N SER A 107 1.64 -2.27 26.52
CA SER A 107 0.87 -3.48 26.80
C SER A 107 0.54 -3.62 28.29
N ASN A 108 -0.74 -3.77 28.60
CA ASN A 108 -1.19 -4.04 29.98
C ASN A 108 -0.85 -5.47 30.45
N ILE A 109 -0.65 -6.41 29.52
CA ILE A 109 -0.44 -7.84 29.81
C ILE A 109 1.02 -8.28 29.65
N TYR A 110 1.84 -7.51 28.93
CA TYR A 110 3.27 -7.79 28.73
C TYR A 110 4.15 -6.74 29.41
N ASN A 111 4.01 -6.58 30.72
CA ASN A 111 4.88 -5.74 31.56
C ASN A 111 5.15 -4.32 31.00
N ALA A 112 4.11 -3.65 30.52
CA ALA A 112 4.20 -2.31 29.92
C ALA A 112 5.15 -2.21 28.70
N ALA A 113 5.34 -3.32 27.98
CA ALA A 113 6.13 -3.36 26.77
C ALA A 113 5.60 -2.32 25.76
N PRO A 114 6.48 -1.51 25.14
CA PRO A 114 6.07 -0.46 24.22
C PRO A 114 5.53 -1.07 22.92
N MET A 115 4.36 -0.59 22.48
CA MET A 115 3.69 -0.96 21.24
C MET A 115 3.41 0.30 20.41
N PRO A 116 4.45 1.02 19.96
CA PRO A 116 4.26 2.32 19.32
C PRO A 116 3.46 2.19 18.02
N TYR A 117 2.63 3.20 17.75
CA TYR A 117 1.70 3.26 16.61
C TYR A 117 0.69 2.11 16.59
N GLN A 118 0.20 1.70 17.76
CA GLN A 118 -0.79 0.64 17.89
C GLN A 118 -2.08 0.98 17.14
N GLN A 119 -2.51 0.03 16.32
CA GLN A 119 -3.83 -0.02 15.69
C GLN A 119 -4.48 -1.35 16.06
N ARG A 120 -5.39 -1.33 17.04
CA ARG A 120 -5.97 -2.54 17.63
C ARG A 120 -7.02 -3.16 16.71
N LEU A 121 -6.95 -4.48 16.52
CA LEU A 121 -7.85 -5.28 15.67
C LEU A 121 -8.90 -6.03 16.48
N THR A 122 -8.55 -6.46 17.69
CA THR A 122 -9.41 -7.29 18.54
C THR A 122 -9.45 -6.80 19.98
N TRP A 123 -10.49 -7.18 20.72
CA TRP A 123 -10.63 -6.77 22.13
C TRP A 123 -9.67 -7.50 23.07
N ASP A 124 -9.25 -8.71 22.71
CA ASP A 124 -8.23 -9.51 23.40
C ASP A 124 -6.79 -9.04 23.13
N GLY A 125 -6.60 -8.04 22.26
CA GLY A 125 -5.37 -7.24 22.20
C GLY A 125 -4.48 -7.46 20.99
N VAL A 126 -4.93 -8.19 19.96
CA VAL A 126 -4.21 -8.29 18.68
C VAL A 126 -4.25 -6.92 17.99
N ALA A 127 -3.08 -6.46 17.53
CA ALA A 127 -2.90 -5.14 16.92
C ALA A 127 -1.82 -5.15 15.84
N LEU A 128 -1.88 -4.16 14.94
CA LEU A 128 -0.73 -3.74 14.15
C LEU A 128 0.06 -2.71 14.96
N HIS A 129 1.37 -2.87 15.11
CA HIS A 129 2.22 -1.86 15.78
C HIS A 129 3.69 -2.06 15.40
N ALA A 130 4.56 -1.10 15.73
CA ALA A 130 5.98 -1.34 15.54
C ALA A 130 6.52 -2.35 16.55
N GLY A 131 7.40 -3.25 16.11
CA GLY A 131 7.96 -4.30 16.96
C GLY A 131 9.13 -5.03 16.29
N GLY A 132 9.59 -6.11 16.92
CA GLY A 132 10.70 -6.94 16.41
C GLY A 132 10.41 -7.53 15.03
N LEU A 133 11.46 -7.67 14.21
CA LEU A 133 11.41 -8.17 12.83
C LEU A 133 12.62 -9.07 12.52
N PRO A 134 12.75 -10.24 13.17
CA PRO A 134 13.83 -11.20 12.98
C PRO A 134 13.70 -12.02 11.68
N GLY A 135 12.60 -11.88 10.95
CA GLY A 135 12.34 -12.58 9.68
C GLY A 135 11.52 -13.86 9.83
N TYR A 136 10.94 -14.12 11.00
CA TYR A 136 10.02 -15.21 11.28
C TYR A 136 8.98 -14.76 12.33
N PRO A 137 7.84 -15.44 12.48
CA PRO A 137 6.84 -15.11 13.50
C PRO A 137 7.40 -15.21 14.92
N GLU A 138 7.49 -14.09 15.65
CA GLU A 138 7.93 -14.08 17.07
C GLU A 138 6.93 -13.44 18.04
N SER A 139 5.90 -12.78 17.55
CA SER A 139 4.97 -12.04 18.40
C SER A 139 4.07 -12.97 19.22
N HIS A 140 3.29 -12.40 20.14
CA HIS A 140 2.24 -13.12 20.86
C HIS A 140 0.85 -12.86 20.25
N GLY A 141 0.77 -12.75 18.93
CA GLY A 141 -0.47 -12.61 18.16
C GLY A 141 -0.56 -11.30 17.39
N CYS A 142 0.10 -10.24 17.86
CA CYS A 142 0.18 -8.97 17.14
C CYS A 142 0.95 -9.08 15.81
N VAL A 143 0.77 -8.10 14.94
CA VAL A 143 1.54 -7.97 13.71
C VAL A 143 2.55 -6.84 13.89
N HIS A 144 3.82 -7.21 14.06
CA HIS A 144 4.92 -6.27 14.15
C HIS A 144 5.25 -5.69 12.77
N LEU A 145 5.49 -4.39 12.74
CA LEU A 145 5.86 -3.61 11.56
C LEU A 145 7.18 -2.85 11.79
N PRO A 146 7.93 -2.47 10.74
CA PRO A 146 9.00 -1.49 10.84
C PRO A 146 8.47 -0.19 11.44
N SER A 147 9.26 0.45 12.30
CA SER A 147 8.83 1.65 13.04
C SER A 147 8.34 2.77 12.14
N GLU A 148 9.03 3.02 11.03
CA GLU A 148 8.67 4.10 10.12
C GLU A 148 7.43 3.74 9.28
N PHE A 149 7.29 2.48 8.86
CA PHE A 149 6.09 2.01 8.17
C PHE A 149 4.87 2.04 9.10
N ALA A 150 5.01 1.62 10.36
CA ALA A 150 3.96 1.68 11.38
C ALA A 150 3.49 3.12 11.59
N ARG A 151 4.44 4.07 11.68
CA ARG A 151 4.12 5.51 11.75
C ARG A 151 3.36 5.97 10.51
N LEU A 152 3.86 5.67 9.31
CA LEU A 152 3.20 6.07 8.06
C LEU A 152 1.80 5.49 7.93
N LEU A 153 1.62 4.22 8.25
CA LEU A 153 0.33 3.55 8.24
C LEU A 153 -0.62 4.18 9.27
N PHE A 154 -0.16 4.38 10.51
CA PHE A 154 -0.94 5.05 11.55
C PHE A 154 -1.33 6.47 11.15
N ASP A 155 -0.39 7.23 10.60
CA ASP A 155 -0.64 8.60 10.20
C ASP A 155 -1.64 8.68 9.05
N ASN A 156 -1.77 7.64 8.23
CA ASN A 156 -2.63 7.61 7.03
C ASN A 156 -3.92 6.78 7.18
N SER A 157 -4.05 5.96 8.21
CA SER A 157 -5.25 5.19 8.49
C SER A 157 -6.30 6.02 9.25
N ASN A 158 -7.52 5.51 9.27
CA ASN A 158 -8.62 6.02 10.08
C ASN A 158 -9.12 4.92 11.04
N MET A 159 -9.83 5.32 12.10
CA MET A 159 -10.63 4.37 12.89
C MET A 159 -11.62 3.66 11.96
N GLY A 160 -11.85 2.36 12.18
CA GLY A 160 -12.71 1.54 11.34
C GLY A 160 -12.07 1.09 10.02
N MET A 161 -10.82 1.47 9.71
CA MET A 161 -10.12 0.97 8.52
C MET A 161 -10.09 -0.56 8.51
N VAL A 162 -10.41 -1.16 7.38
CA VAL A 162 -10.41 -2.62 7.20
C VAL A 162 -8.97 -3.16 7.18
N VAL A 163 -8.78 -4.26 7.90
CA VAL A 163 -7.57 -5.07 7.88
C VAL A 163 -7.98 -6.52 7.68
N VAL A 164 -7.55 -7.12 6.58
CA VAL A 164 -7.77 -8.55 6.30
C VAL A 164 -6.49 -9.30 6.65
N VAL A 165 -6.58 -10.32 7.49
CA VAL A 165 -5.47 -11.23 7.80
C VAL A 165 -5.72 -12.55 7.08
N ALA A 166 -4.82 -12.89 6.17
CA ALA A 166 -4.97 -14.01 5.24
C ALA A 166 -3.84 -15.03 5.38
N GLN A 167 -4.14 -16.28 5.05
CA GLN A 167 -3.20 -17.40 5.10
C GLN A 167 -3.56 -18.45 4.04
N ALA A 168 -2.56 -19.00 3.38
CA ALA A 168 -2.71 -20.11 2.43
C ALA A 168 -3.44 -21.30 3.07
N GLY A 169 -4.32 -21.94 2.29
CA GLY A 169 -5.17 -23.03 2.76
C GLY A 169 -6.40 -22.59 3.57
N ILE A 170 -6.53 -21.30 3.90
CA ILE A 170 -7.68 -20.72 4.61
C ILE A 170 -8.36 -19.64 3.76
N SER A 171 -7.56 -18.75 3.17
CA SER A 171 -8.02 -17.59 2.39
C SER A 171 -7.83 -17.81 0.89
N ALA A 172 -8.52 -17.03 0.06
CA ALA A 172 -8.33 -17.04 -1.38
C ALA A 172 -6.90 -16.65 -1.78
N ASP A 173 -6.41 -17.26 -2.86
CA ASP A 173 -5.03 -17.11 -3.35
C ASP A 173 -4.65 -15.65 -3.63
N ASP A 174 -5.57 -14.88 -4.21
CA ASP A 174 -5.37 -13.47 -4.55
C ASP A 174 -5.30 -12.55 -3.33
N VAL A 175 -5.90 -12.94 -2.20
CA VAL A 175 -5.76 -12.25 -0.91
C VAL A 175 -4.45 -12.65 -0.22
N VAL A 176 -4.00 -13.89 -0.39
CA VAL A 176 -2.72 -14.36 0.18
C VAL A 176 -1.51 -13.78 -0.57
N HIS A 177 -1.64 -13.63 -1.89
CA HIS A 177 -0.60 -13.14 -2.82
C HIS A 177 -1.06 -11.88 -3.56
N PRO A 178 -1.36 -10.78 -2.83
CA PRO A 178 -2.04 -9.64 -3.42
C PRO A 178 -1.09 -8.79 -4.28
N ARG A 179 -1.66 -8.11 -5.28
CA ARG A 179 -0.91 -7.42 -6.37
C ARG A 179 -1.12 -5.91 -6.33
N ALA A 180 -0.89 -5.21 -7.44
CA ALA A 180 -1.05 -3.76 -7.52
C ALA A 180 -2.49 -3.28 -7.35
N LEU A 181 -3.49 -4.11 -7.67
CA LEU A 181 -4.90 -3.84 -7.42
C LEU A 181 -5.36 -4.56 -6.15
N SER A 182 -6.21 -3.89 -5.38
CA SER A 182 -6.77 -4.47 -4.16
C SER A 182 -7.77 -5.58 -4.51
N PRO A 183 -7.58 -6.81 -4.00
CA PRO A 183 -8.52 -7.92 -4.19
C PRO A 183 -9.68 -7.88 -3.18
N ILE A 184 -9.84 -6.79 -2.42
CA ILE A 184 -10.88 -6.67 -1.38
C ILE A 184 -11.64 -5.35 -1.51
N ASP A 185 -12.88 -5.36 -1.05
CA ASP A 185 -13.63 -4.13 -0.81
C ASP A 185 -13.09 -3.43 0.45
N PRO A 186 -12.71 -2.14 0.37
CA PRO A 186 -12.02 -1.48 1.48
C PRO A 186 -12.95 -1.10 2.64
N THR A 187 -14.26 -1.31 2.51
CA THR A 187 -15.26 -1.03 3.57
C THR A 187 -15.67 -2.29 4.29
N THR A 188 -15.81 -3.39 3.56
CA THR A 188 -16.33 -4.66 4.10
C THR A 188 -15.26 -5.73 4.27
N GLY A 189 -14.11 -5.61 3.61
CA GLY A 189 -13.08 -6.65 3.52
C GLY A 189 -13.46 -7.86 2.69
N ALA A 190 -14.63 -7.83 2.03
CA ALA A 190 -15.07 -8.90 1.15
C ALA A 190 -14.17 -9.00 -0.08
N GLU A 191 -13.89 -10.22 -0.52
CA GLU A 191 -13.10 -10.49 -1.71
C GLU A 191 -13.76 -9.90 -2.97
N ARG A 192 -12.92 -9.50 -3.91
CA ARG A 192 -13.32 -8.93 -5.19
C ARG A 192 -12.61 -9.64 -6.32
N ALA A 193 -13.42 -10.25 -7.19
CA ALA A 193 -12.91 -10.85 -8.41
C ALA A 193 -12.32 -9.77 -9.33
N LEU A 194 -11.00 -9.82 -9.54
CA LEU A 194 -10.28 -9.01 -10.52
C LEU A 194 -10.40 -9.67 -11.91
N LEU A 195 -11.57 -9.54 -12.53
CA LEU A 195 -11.85 -10.21 -13.80
C LEU A 195 -11.26 -9.43 -14.99
N PRO A 196 -10.67 -10.14 -15.98
CA PRO A 196 -10.28 -9.51 -17.24
C PRO A 196 -11.51 -9.06 -18.03
N LEU A 197 -11.30 -8.16 -19.00
CA LEU A 197 -12.31 -7.87 -20.01
C LEU A 197 -12.65 -9.14 -20.80
N SER A 198 -13.92 -9.29 -21.15
CA SER A 198 -14.35 -10.43 -21.97
C SER A 198 -13.71 -10.39 -23.37
N THR A 199 -13.57 -11.55 -24.02
CA THR A 199 -12.95 -11.64 -25.34
C THR A 199 -13.67 -10.75 -26.35
N GLY A 200 -12.91 -9.86 -27.02
CA GLY A 200 -13.45 -8.89 -27.97
C GLY A 200 -13.99 -7.60 -27.35
N GLN A 201 -14.04 -7.49 -26.03
CA GLN A 201 -14.46 -6.27 -25.34
C GLN A 201 -13.27 -5.32 -25.14
N ALA A 202 -13.32 -4.16 -25.80
CA ALA A 202 -12.26 -3.14 -25.69
C ALA A 202 -12.28 -2.41 -24.34
N PHE A 203 -13.45 -2.24 -23.71
CA PHE A 203 -13.60 -1.63 -22.39
C PHE A 203 -14.91 -2.01 -21.69
N ALA A 204 -14.95 -1.81 -20.38
CA ALA A 204 -16.14 -1.78 -19.53
C ALA A 204 -16.18 -0.42 -18.82
N TRP A 205 -17.36 0.21 -18.76
CA TRP A 205 -17.55 1.51 -18.12
C TRP A 205 -18.88 1.51 -17.35
N GLN A 206 -18.80 1.69 -16.03
CA GLN A 206 -19.92 1.58 -15.09
C GLN A 206 -19.79 2.66 -13.98
N PRO A 207 -19.90 3.96 -14.33
CA PRO A 207 -19.69 5.07 -13.40
C PRO A 207 -20.74 5.10 -12.27
N ASP A 208 -21.89 4.47 -12.46
CA ASP A 208 -22.99 4.46 -11.50
C ASP A 208 -22.75 3.53 -10.31
N LEU A 209 -21.78 2.59 -10.40
CA LEU A 209 -21.41 1.72 -9.27
C LEU A 209 -20.84 2.49 -8.08
N ALA A 210 -20.27 3.67 -8.33
CA ALA A 210 -19.90 4.63 -7.30
C ALA A 210 -20.21 6.03 -7.84
N PRO A 211 -21.30 6.69 -7.45
CA PRO A 211 -21.65 7.99 -8.02
C PRO A 211 -20.68 9.12 -7.64
N THR A 212 -20.03 9.02 -6.48
CA THR A 212 -19.19 10.09 -5.91
C THR A 212 -17.92 9.54 -5.27
N GLY A 213 -16.96 10.43 -5.01
CA GLY A 213 -15.74 10.15 -4.27
C GLY A 213 -14.47 10.28 -5.11
N PRO A 214 -13.30 10.06 -4.50
CA PRO A 214 -12.01 10.30 -5.13
C PRO A 214 -11.72 9.26 -6.23
N ILE A 215 -11.06 9.71 -7.30
CA ILE A 215 -10.65 8.87 -8.43
C ILE A 215 -9.19 8.49 -8.27
N SER A 216 -8.90 7.22 -8.50
CA SER A 216 -7.55 6.72 -8.73
C SER A 216 -7.54 5.83 -9.96
N MET A 217 -6.39 5.77 -10.63
CA MET A 217 -6.23 5.03 -11.86
C MET A 217 -4.94 4.23 -11.83
N LEU A 218 -4.95 3.05 -12.44
CA LEU A 218 -3.77 2.22 -12.64
C LEU A 218 -3.65 1.85 -14.11
N ILE A 219 -2.49 2.09 -14.72
CA ILE A 219 -2.12 1.58 -16.02
C ILE A 219 -1.04 0.51 -15.84
N SER A 220 -1.29 -0.69 -16.35
CA SER A 220 -0.25 -1.68 -16.56
C SER A 220 0.11 -1.72 -18.04
N SER A 221 1.36 -1.38 -18.38
CA SER A 221 1.85 -1.55 -19.74
C SER A 221 1.97 -3.03 -20.13
N THR A 222 2.15 -3.87 -19.12
CA THR A 222 2.44 -5.29 -19.27
C THR A 222 1.15 -6.09 -19.50
N ASP A 223 0.07 -5.77 -18.78
CA ASP A 223 -1.27 -6.31 -19.03
C ASP A 223 -2.07 -5.52 -20.07
N GLN A 224 -1.52 -4.40 -20.55
CA GLN A 224 -2.17 -3.52 -21.53
C GLN A 224 -3.57 -3.08 -21.06
N GLN A 225 -3.67 -2.71 -19.78
CA GLN A 225 -4.93 -2.30 -19.17
C GLN A 225 -4.82 -1.01 -18.38
N LEU A 226 -5.86 -0.18 -18.52
CA LEU A 226 -6.17 0.95 -17.66
C LEU A 226 -7.37 0.56 -16.79
N VAL A 227 -7.25 0.76 -15.49
CA VAL A 227 -8.32 0.53 -14.51
C VAL A 227 -8.60 1.83 -13.77
N VAL A 228 -9.88 2.14 -13.56
CA VAL A 228 -10.36 3.36 -12.94
C VAL A 228 -11.19 2.99 -11.72
N TYR A 229 -10.74 3.46 -10.56
CA TYR A 229 -11.43 3.33 -9.30
C TYR A 229 -12.04 4.66 -8.87
N ARG A 230 -13.21 4.58 -8.24
CA ARG A 230 -13.83 5.69 -7.54
C ARG A 230 -14.27 5.22 -6.17
N ASN A 231 -13.78 5.88 -5.13
CA ASN A 231 -14.07 5.54 -3.74
C ASN A 231 -13.87 4.04 -3.42
N GLY A 232 -12.81 3.46 -3.97
CA GLY A 232 -12.46 2.06 -3.80
C GLY A 232 -13.24 1.08 -4.67
N VAL A 233 -14.19 1.52 -5.50
CA VAL A 233 -14.96 0.67 -6.42
C VAL A 233 -14.42 0.82 -7.85
N GLU A 234 -14.17 -0.29 -8.54
CA GLU A 234 -13.83 -0.24 -9.96
C GLU A 234 -15.05 0.22 -10.78
N ILE A 235 -14.92 1.36 -11.45
CA ILE A 235 -15.98 1.94 -12.29
C ILE A 235 -15.64 1.84 -13.78
N GLY A 236 -14.43 1.40 -14.12
CA GLY A 236 -14.03 1.28 -15.51
C GLY A 236 -12.74 0.51 -15.71
N ARG A 237 -12.67 -0.20 -16.83
CA ARG A 237 -11.49 -0.92 -17.30
C ARG A 237 -11.42 -0.86 -18.81
N ALA A 238 -10.25 -0.57 -19.37
CA ALA A 238 -10.05 -0.50 -20.81
C ALA A 238 -8.76 -1.21 -21.21
N GLN A 239 -8.78 -1.87 -22.37
CA GLN A 239 -7.55 -2.24 -23.06
C GLN A 239 -6.85 -0.97 -23.52
N VAL A 240 -5.54 -0.89 -23.31
CA VAL A 240 -4.72 0.25 -23.72
C VAL A 240 -3.46 -0.23 -24.43
N ALA A 241 -3.03 0.51 -25.44
CA ALA A 241 -1.74 0.29 -26.07
C ALA A 241 -0.78 1.42 -25.68
N LEU A 242 0.41 1.05 -25.22
CA LEU A 242 1.49 2.00 -24.98
C LEU A 242 2.55 1.83 -26.06
N HIS A 243 2.60 2.76 -27.01
CA HIS A 243 3.62 2.73 -28.05
C HIS A 243 4.98 3.10 -27.46
N ALA A 244 5.85 2.10 -27.33
CA ALA A 244 7.23 2.31 -26.91
C ALA A 244 8.00 3.06 -27.99
N GLN A 245 8.85 4.02 -27.60
CA GLN A 245 9.85 4.53 -28.54
C GLN A 245 10.94 3.45 -28.71
N PRO A 246 11.45 3.24 -29.93
CA PRO A 246 12.55 2.32 -30.15
C PRO A 246 13.74 2.63 -29.22
N GLY A 247 14.19 1.65 -28.43
CA GLY A 247 15.29 1.80 -27.48
C GLY A 247 14.94 2.47 -26.15
N ALA A 248 13.65 2.73 -25.87
CA ALA A 248 13.23 3.26 -24.58
C ALA A 248 13.43 2.21 -23.46
N ALA A 249 13.93 2.65 -22.31
CA ALA A 249 13.98 1.85 -21.10
C ALA A 249 12.57 1.44 -20.64
N PRO A 250 12.45 0.37 -19.82
CA PRO A 250 11.21 0.05 -19.13
C PRO A 250 10.64 1.28 -18.41
N LEU A 251 9.31 1.39 -18.35
CA LEU A 251 8.65 2.51 -17.69
C LEU A 251 9.00 2.55 -16.19
N GLY A 252 9.12 1.36 -15.57
CA GLY A 252 9.09 1.22 -14.12
C GLY A 252 7.75 1.68 -13.55
N THR A 253 7.68 1.77 -12.23
CA THR A 253 6.52 2.32 -11.53
C THR A 253 6.68 3.83 -11.39
N GLN A 254 5.64 4.54 -11.81
CA GLN A 254 5.58 6.00 -11.80
C GLN A 254 4.19 6.42 -11.33
N ALA A 255 4.12 7.48 -10.54
CA ALA A 255 2.86 8.07 -10.10
C ALA A 255 2.72 9.47 -10.67
N PHE A 256 1.48 9.83 -11.00
CA PHE A 256 1.12 11.10 -11.60
C PHE A 256 -0.12 11.64 -10.92
N ILE A 257 -0.22 12.96 -10.85
CA ILE A 257 -1.39 13.67 -10.35
C ILE A 257 -1.87 14.66 -11.40
N VAL A 258 -3.19 14.75 -11.55
CA VAL A 258 -3.79 15.79 -12.38
C VAL A 258 -3.54 17.15 -11.72
N GLY A 259 -2.92 18.05 -12.48
CA GLY A 259 -2.67 19.44 -12.12
C GLY A 259 -3.72 20.38 -12.70
N GLN A 260 -3.52 21.68 -12.48
CA GLN A 260 -4.36 22.73 -13.04
C GLN A 260 -4.06 22.92 -14.54
N GLY A 261 -5.09 23.24 -15.32
CA GLY A 261 -4.98 23.53 -16.75
C GLY A 261 -4.91 22.29 -17.65
N PHE A 262 -4.62 22.52 -18.92
CA PHE A 262 -4.67 21.51 -19.98
C PHE A 262 -3.43 21.56 -20.87
N LEU A 263 -3.03 20.38 -21.36
CA LEU A 263 -1.98 20.24 -22.37
C LEU A 263 -2.40 20.92 -23.68
N PRO A 264 -1.44 21.38 -24.50
CA PRO A 264 -1.73 22.01 -25.78
C PRO A 264 -2.30 21.00 -26.78
N GLY A 265 -3.20 21.47 -27.64
CA GLY A 265 -3.83 20.66 -28.69
C GLY A 265 -5.05 19.88 -28.22
N ASP A 266 -5.89 19.51 -29.19
CA ASP A 266 -7.06 18.66 -28.98
C ASP A 266 -6.65 17.18 -28.94
N LEU A 267 -7.45 16.38 -28.25
CA LEU A 267 -7.26 14.94 -28.21
C LEU A 267 -7.60 14.30 -29.57
N PRO A 268 -6.74 13.41 -30.09
CA PRO A 268 -7.03 12.67 -31.31
C PRO A 268 -8.38 11.93 -31.21
N GLY A 269 -9.27 12.17 -32.17
CA GLY A 269 -10.60 11.56 -32.21
C GLY A 269 -11.65 12.18 -31.28
N LEU A 270 -11.31 13.23 -30.51
CA LEU A 270 -12.24 13.97 -29.65
C LEU A 270 -12.05 15.50 -29.83
N PRO A 271 -12.58 16.10 -30.92
CA PRO A 271 -12.44 17.53 -31.19
C PRO A 271 -12.96 18.40 -30.04
N GLY A 272 -12.22 19.47 -29.69
CA GLY A 272 -12.56 20.39 -28.59
C GLY A 272 -12.33 19.84 -27.18
N GLN A 273 -11.92 18.57 -27.04
CA GLN A 273 -11.52 18.00 -25.77
C GLN A 273 -10.00 18.05 -25.61
N ARG A 274 -9.53 18.48 -24.45
CA ARG A 274 -8.09 18.61 -24.16
C ARG A 274 -7.72 17.74 -22.97
N MET A 275 -6.53 17.14 -23.02
CA MET A 275 -6.00 16.39 -21.89
C MET A 275 -5.62 17.36 -20.75
N PRO A 276 -6.02 17.13 -19.50
CA PRO A 276 -5.54 17.92 -18.38
C PRO A 276 -4.03 17.77 -18.18
N ASN A 277 -3.43 18.73 -17.49
CA ASN A 277 -2.02 18.65 -17.14
C ASN A 277 -1.78 17.51 -16.15
N TRP A 278 -0.72 16.73 -16.37
CA TRP A 278 -0.27 15.70 -15.44
C TRP A 278 1.09 16.07 -14.90
N MET A 279 1.26 15.91 -13.59
CA MET A 279 2.53 16.14 -12.90
C MET A 279 3.00 14.85 -12.25
N ARG A 280 4.29 14.54 -12.38
CA ARG A 280 4.91 13.39 -11.74
C ARG A 280 4.94 13.59 -10.23
N ILE A 281 4.54 12.56 -9.49
CA ILE A 281 4.68 12.47 -8.05
C ILE A 281 5.97 11.72 -7.76
N GLY A 282 6.81 12.27 -6.89
CA GLY A 282 8.02 11.59 -6.44
C GLY A 282 7.66 10.39 -5.57
N ILE A 283 7.86 9.19 -6.09
CA ILE A 283 7.82 7.95 -5.31
C ILE A 283 9.25 7.45 -5.06
N PRO A 284 9.51 6.63 -4.02
CA PRO A 284 10.84 6.06 -3.78
C PRO A 284 11.40 5.39 -5.03
N GLY A 285 12.65 5.71 -5.39
CA GLY A 285 13.28 5.27 -6.65
C GLY A 285 13.06 6.21 -7.85
N SER A 286 11.99 7.03 -7.85
CA SER A 286 11.65 7.99 -8.91
C SER A 286 11.55 9.44 -8.39
N ALA A 287 12.11 9.72 -7.22
CA ALA A 287 11.97 11.00 -6.52
C ALA A 287 12.54 12.20 -7.32
N ALA A 288 13.56 11.99 -8.14
CA ALA A 288 14.17 13.04 -8.98
C ALA A 288 13.20 13.59 -10.05
N ALA A 289 12.14 12.84 -10.39
CA ALA A 289 11.17 13.26 -11.38
C ALA A 289 9.98 14.04 -10.77
N ALA A 290 9.95 14.25 -9.45
CA ALA A 290 8.84 14.92 -8.77
C ALA A 290 8.59 16.33 -9.30
N GLY A 291 7.32 16.68 -9.52
CA GLY A 291 6.88 18.00 -9.98
C GLY A 291 7.08 18.25 -11.47
N GLN A 292 7.70 17.34 -12.22
CA GLN A 292 7.84 17.46 -13.67
C GLN A 292 6.49 17.23 -14.36
N ALA A 293 6.10 18.16 -15.22
CA ALA A 293 4.91 18.01 -16.06
C ALA A 293 5.15 16.98 -17.18
N LEU A 294 4.12 16.25 -17.56
CA LEU A 294 4.15 15.40 -18.76
C LEU A 294 3.96 16.27 -19.99
N ASP A 295 4.71 15.97 -21.04
CA ASP A 295 4.49 16.59 -22.34
C ASP A 295 3.37 15.88 -23.12
N ALA A 296 2.81 16.58 -24.11
CA ALA A 296 1.75 16.06 -24.97
C ALA A 296 2.20 14.81 -25.76
N ALA A 297 3.49 14.73 -26.12
CA ALA A 297 4.06 13.62 -26.85
C ALA A 297 4.03 12.32 -26.03
N THR A 298 4.33 12.38 -24.73
CA THR A 298 4.28 11.22 -23.84
C THR A 298 2.86 10.72 -23.67
N VAL A 299 1.90 11.63 -23.49
CA VAL A 299 0.48 11.26 -23.39
C VAL A 299 -0.02 10.64 -24.70
N ALA A 300 0.35 11.19 -25.85
CA ALA A 300 -0.09 10.70 -27.17
C ALA A 300 0.36 9.26 -27.48
N ARG A 301 1.33 8.72 -26.74
CA ARG A 301 1.77 7.32 -26.86
C ARG A 301 0.78 6.33 -26.25
N LEU A 302 -0.07 6.78 -25.33
CA LEU A 302 -1.10 5.97 -24.71
C LEU A 302 -2.35 6.02 -25.58
N GLN A 303 -2.70 4.89 -26.18
CA GLN A 303 -3.97 4.71 -26.89
C GLN A 303 -5.01 4.12 -25.95
N VAL A 304 -6.09 4.87 -25.76
CA VAL A 304 -7.27 4.48 -24.99
C VAL A 304 -8.47 4.49 -25.93
N PRO A 305 -9.41 3.53 -25.83
CA PRO A 305 -10.64 3.54 -26.62
C PRO A 305 -11.35 4.90 -26.51
N PRO A 306 -11.67 5.59 -27.62
CA PRO A 306 -12.20 6.95 -27.58
C PRO A 306 -13.48 7.10 -26.75
N ALA A 307 -14.37 6.10 -26.80
CA ALA A 307 -15.60 6.08 -26.01
C ALA A 307 -15.32 5.99 -24.50
N PHE A 308 -14.33 5.20 -24.09
CA PHE A 308 -13.91 5.14 -22.69
C PHE A 308 -13.28 6.47 -22.24
N LEU A 309 -12.40 7.03 -23.07
CA LEU A 309 -11.74 8.30 -22.78
C LEU A 309 -12.76 9.45 -22.65
N ALA A 310 -13.78 9.49 -23.51
CA ALA A 310 -14.85 10.47 -23.43
C ALA A 310 -15.62 10.41 -22.09
N GLY A 311 -15.83 9.21 -21.53
CA GLY A 311 -16.43 9.03 -20.20
C GLY A 311 -15.48 9.38 -19.05
N LEU A 312 -14.18 9.14 -19.24
CA LEU A 312 -13.15 9.37 -18.23
C LEU A 312 -12.77 10.85 -18.08
N LEU A 313 -12.66 11.60 -19.18
CA LEU A 313 -12.15 12.98 -19.20
C LEU A 313 -12.84 13.92 -18.20
N PRO A 314 -14.18 13.93 -18.05
CA PRO A 314 -14.85 14.78 -17.07
C PRO A 314 -14.47 14.48 -15.61
N LEU A 315 -13.93 13.29 -15.34
CA LEU A 315 -13.52 12.87 -14.01
C LEU A 315 -12.09 13.29 -13.67
N LEU A 316 -11.29 13.69 -14.65
CA LEU A 316 -9.88 14.03 -14.47
C LEU A 316 -9.72 15.46 -13.92
N THR A 317 -10.18 15.67 -12.69
CA THR A 317 -10.03 16.93 -11.97
C THR A 317 -8.71 16.99 -11.18
N PRO A 318 -8.21 18.17 -10.79
CA PRO A 318 -7.02 18.29 -9.96
C PRO A 318 -7.10 17.41 -8.71
N GLY A 319 -6.03 16.66 -8.45
CA GLY A 319 -5.96 15.70 -7.34
C GLY A 319 -6.23 14.24 -7.71
N VAL A 320 -6.74 13.96 -8.91
CA VAL A 320 -6.84 12.58 -9.42
C VAL A 320 -5.46 11.99 -9.64
N VAL A 321 -5.28 10.75 -9.22
CA VAL A 321 -3.98 10.06 -9.23
C VAL A 321 -3.99 8.93 -10.23
N LEU A 322 -2.91 8.83 -10.98
CA LEU A 322 -2.63 7.73 -11.90
C LEU A 322 -1.31 7.09 -11.51
N VAL A 323 -1.30 5.78 -11.29
CA VAL A 323 -0.09 4.98 -11.22
C VAL A 323 0.08 4.29 -12.57
N ALA A 324 1.27 4.36 -13.15
CA ALA A 324 1.64 3.58 -14.32
C ALA A 324 2.78 2.64 -13.92
N THR A 325 2.70 1.38 -14.33
CA THR A 325 3.68 0.35 -13.97
C THR A 325 3.85 -0.64 -15.11
N ASP A 326 5.00 -1.30 -15.14
CA ASP A 326 5.28 -2.48 -15.96
C ASP A 326 4.99 -3.79 -15.21
N GLN A 327 4.41 -3.74 -14.02
CA GLN A 327 4.00 -4.91 -13.27
C GLN A 327 2.66 -5.49 -13.76
N ARG A 328 2.49 -6.80 -13.55
CA ARG A 328 1.24 -7.54 -13.76
C ARG A 328 0.22 -7.18 -12.68
N ILE A 329 -1.01 -6.92 -13.10
CA ILE A 329 -2.16 -6.55 -12.26
C ILE A 329 -3.27 -7.61 -12.29
N LEU A 330 -3.31 -8.47 -13.31
CA LEU A 330 -4.27 -9.58 -13.42
C LEU A 330 -3.71 -10.90 -12.86
N PRO A 331 -4.58 -11.79 -12.32
CA PRO A 331 -4.15 -13.09 -11.79
C PRO A 331 -3.48 -14.00 -12.83
N GLU A 332 -3.89 -14.04 -14.10
CA GLU A 332 -3.28 -14.88 -15.15
C GLU A 332 -3.44 -14.34 -16.59
N THR A 333 -2.32 -14.01 -17.26
CA THR A 333 -2.20 -14.01 -18.73
C THR A 333 -0.79 -14.50 -19.10
N THR A 334 -0.63 -15.16 -20.24
CA THR A 334 0.56 -15.93 -20.70
C THR A 334 1.81 -15.10 -21.05
N GLY A 335 2.03 -13.98 -20.38
CA GLY A 335 3.29 -13.22 -20.42
C GLY A 335 3.91 -13.16 -19.03
N ALA A 336 5.21 -12.87 -18.94
CA ALA A 336 6.03 -12.98 -17.73
C ALA A 336 5.25 -12.80 -16.42
N LYS A 337 5.03 -13.93 -15.73
CA LYS A 337 4.53 -13.97 -14.36
C LYS A 337 5.64 -13.40 -13.46
N LEU A 338 5.28 -12.68 -12.40
CA LEU A 338 6.20 -12.52 -11.28
C LEU A 338 6.49 -13.94 -10.76
N GLN A 339 7.71 -14.42 -10.95
CA GLN A 339 8.10 -15.77 -10.58
C GLN A 339 8.33 -15.78 -9.07
N VAL A 340 7.37 -16.34 -8.33
CA VAL A 340 7.60 -16.91 -7.00
C VAL A 340 7.68 -18.41 -7.22
N LEU A 341 8.89 -18.96 -7.12
CA LEU A 341 9.10 -20.38 -6.88
C LEU A 341 9.32 -20.50 -5.37
N ASP A 342 8.37 -21.11 -4.67
CA ASP A 342 8.62 -21.69 -3.35
C ASP A 342 8.53 -23.21 -3.44
N SER A 343 9.38 -23.82 -2.64
CA SER A 343 9.74 -25.22 -2.52
C SER A 343 8.93 -25.91 -1.43
N ASP A 344 8.41 -27.09 -1.72
CA ASP A 344 8.17 -28.11 -0.68
C ASP A 344 8.99 -29.38 -1.01
N PRO A 345 9.86 -29.87 -0.11
CA PRO A 345 10.18 -31.30 0.00
C PRO A 345 9.16 -31.97 0.97
N PRO A 346 8.84 -33.29 0.91
CA PRO A 346 9.83 -34.38 0.90
C PRO A 346 9.42 -35.70 0.19
N GLY A 347 10.41 -36.58 -0.01
CA GLY A 347 10.19 -37.99 -0.31
C GLY A 347 11.52 -38.76 -0.28
N THR A 348 12.10 -38.93 0.90
CA THR A 348 13.09 -40.00 1.12
C THR A 348 12.37 -41.34 1.15
N PRO A 349 12.95 -42.34 0.49
CA PRO A 349 13.32 -43.55 1.22
C PRO A 349 14.83 -43.59 1.50
#